data_AF-A0A1G6GVT7-F1
#
_entry.id   AF-A0A1G6GVT7-F1
#
_cell.length_a   1.000
_cell.length_b   1.000
_cell.length_c   1.000
_cell.angle_alpha   90.00
_cell.angle_beta   90.00
_cell.angle_gamma   90.00
#
_symmetry.space_group_name_H-M   'P 1'
#
loop_
_entity.id
_entity.type
_entity.pdbx_description
1 polymer ?
#
loop_
_entity_poly.entity_id
_entity_poly.type
_entity_poly.pdbx_seq_one_letter_code
_entity_poly.pdbx_strand_id
1 'polypeptide(L)'
;MPRSQSAPTNSIPSRSSRHLSANQHHWLTIIIMVLCLNVIWWQQPIFYEHFLAQAQHWDVWPLVGYSFSASVAIALMIRSNFTHRASYFFLVLSMLVIANSQIRTRFEILLLLLLFIFFLFMIPQKIFQIKNGLGLLVFSVLATYAIPVSIYFLANNFITQLFLHQSWMMLFAFLYFFTPLFLPNARGRLLSLATILLFWLVVLIIHGVNLGSFLAIFISLAPFLLQFSKRYFKRWEPMCALICLMLAICFLYQ
;
A
#
# COMPACT_ATOMS: atom_id res chain seq x y z
N MET A 1 4.52 8.34 -67.53
CA MET A 1 3.96 8.36 -66.15
C MET A 1 4.94 7.66 -65.20
N PRO A 2 5.66 8.38 -64.32
CA PRO A 2 6.32 7.75 -63.18
C PRO A 2 5.52 8.04 -61.89
N ARG A 3 5.13 6.98 -61.16
CA ARG A 3 4.50 7.07 -59.84
C ARG A 3 5.53 7.56 -58.82
N SER A 4 5.30 8.74 -58.25
CA SER A 4 6.01 9.23 -57.07
C SER A 4 5.69 8.34 -55.86
N GLN A 5 6.69 7.62 -55.36
CA GLN A 5 6.62 6.97 -54.05
C GLN A 5 6.66 8.04 -52.97
N SER A 6 5.54 8.30 -52.31
CA SER A 6 5.49 9.09 -51.08
C SER A 6 6.03 8.24 -49.93
N ALA A 7 7.20 8.63 -49.42
CA ALA A 7 7.75 8.05 -48.19
C ALA A 7 6.81 8.34 -47.01
N PRO A 8 6.58 7.38 -46.09
CA PRO A 8 5.79 7.64 -44.90
C PRO A 8 6.55 8.57 -43.96
N THR A 9 6.00 9.76 -43.75
CA THR A 9 6.48 10.76 -42.81
C THR A 9 6.38 10.20 -41.39
N ASN A 10 7.49 9.68 -40.87
CA ASN A 10 7.62 9.31 -39.45
C ASN A 10 7.44 10.57 -38.60
N SER A 11 6.21 10.80 -38.14
CA SER A 11 5.88 11.89 -37.23
C SER A 11 6.52 11.62 -35.87
N ILE A 12 7.71 12.18 -35.66
CA ILE A 12 8.37 12.17 -34.36
C ILE A 12 7.43 12.87 -33.37
N PRO A 13 6.96 12.19 -32.30
CA PRO A 13 6.00 12.79 -31.38
C PRO A 13 6.61 14.02 -30.70
N SER A 14 5.87 15.13 -30.78
CA SER A 14 6.26 16.44 -30.26
C SER A 14 6.56 16.38 -28.76
N ARG A 15 7.49 17.21 -28.29
CA ARG A 15 7.97 17.23 -26.89
C ARG A 15 6.83 17.49 -25.88
N SER A 16 5.77 18.16 -26.30
CA SER A 16 4.56 18.43 -25.52
C SER A 16 3.75 17.17 -25.22
N SER A 17 3.54 16.28 -26.21
CA SER A 17 2.77 15.04 -26.01
C SER A 17 3.47 14.04 -25.08
N ARG A 18 4.82 14.03 -25.10
CA ARG A 18 5.63 13.25 -24.14
C ARG A 18 5.52 13.75 -22.70
N HIS A 19 5.39 15.06 -22.50
CA HIS A 19 5.22 15.65 -21.16
C HIS A 19 3.81 15.39 -20.61
N LEU A 20 2.78 15.53 -21.44
CA LEU A 20 1.38 15.28 -21.06
C LEU A 20 1.15 13.80 -20.72
N SER A 21 1.62 12.89 -21.57
CA SER A 21 1.57 11.45 -21.27
C SER A 21 2.36 11.13 -20.00
N ALA A 22 3.55 11.68 -19.81
CA ALA A 22 4.31 11.43 -18.58
C ALA A 22 3.60 11.93 -17.31
N ASN A 23 2.88 13.05 -17.38
CA ASN A 23 2.13 13.59 -16.25
C ASN A 23 0.84 12.79 -15.99
N GLN A 24 0.13 12.37 -17.04
CA GLN A 24 -1.07 11.53 -16.90
C GLN A 24 -0.74 10.19 -16.23
N HIS A 25 0.37 9.56 -16.61
CA HIS A 25 0.85 8.33 -15.96
C HIS A 25 1.31 8.58 -14.52
N HIS A 26 1.70 9.81 -14.16
CA HIS A 26 2.04 10.20 -12.79
C HIS A 26 0.82 10.12 -11.88
N TRP A 27 -0.26 10.80 -12.27
CA TRP A 27 -1.50 10.82 -11.52
C TRP A 27 -2.19 9.46 -11.51
N LEU A 28 -2.20 8.74 -12.63
CA LEU A 28 -2.83 7.42 -12.73
C LEU A 28 -2.25 6.41 -11.74
N THR A 29 -0.92 6.34 -11.60
CA THR A 29 -0.33 5.43 -10.61
C THR A 29 -0.67 5.85 -9.19
N ILE A 30 -0.63 7.14 -8.85
CA ILE A 30 -0.97 7.59 -7.50
C ILE A 30 -2.42 7.22 -7.17
N ILE A 31 -3.35 7.48 -8.08
CA ILE A 31 -4.77 7.16 -7.89
C ILE A 31 -4.95 5.65 -7.64
N ILE A 32 -4.32 4.81 -8.47
CA ILE A 32 -4.43 3.34 -8.30
C ILE A 32 -3.83 2.89 -6.97
N MET A 33 -2.67 3.40 -6.58
CA MET A 33 -2.07 3.05 -5.28
C MET A 33 -2.98 3.45 -4.12
N VAL A 34 -3.58 4.64 -4.18
CA VAL A 34 -4.51 5.14 -3.15
C VAL A 34 -5.75 4.26 -3.05
N LEU A 35 -6.33 3.87 -4.19
CA LEU A 35 -7.47 2.97 -4.22
C LEU A 35 -7.12 1.59 -3.65
N CYS A 36 -6.02 0.98 -4.09
CA CYS A 36 -5.60 -0.33 -3.58
C CYS A 36 -5.33 -0.31 -2.07
N LEU A 37 -4.62 0.70 -1.55
CA LEU A 37 -4.34 0.83 -0.11
C LEU A 37 -5.61 0.97 0.71
N ASN A 38 -6.57 1.80 0.25
CA ASN A 38 -7.86 1.91 0.93
C ASN A 38 -8.63 0.58 0.87
N VAL A 39 -8.74 -0.06 -0.29
CA VAL A 39 -9.41 -1.35 -0.41
C VAL A 39 -8.81 -2.36 0.56
N ILE A 40 -7.47 -2.51 0.59
CA ILE A 40 -6.77 -3.43 1.49
C ILE A 40 -7.09 -3.14 2.97
N TRP A 41 -7.02 -1.88 3.39
CA TRP A 41 -7.26 -1.51 4.79
C TRP A 41 -8.72 -1.65 5.23
N TRP A 42 -9.65 -1.38 4.33
CA TRP A 42 -11.08 -1.47 4.61
C TRP A 42 -11.63 -2.88 4.43
N GLN A 43 -10.95 -3.76 3.71
CA GLN A 43 -11.39 -5.13 3.49
C GLN A 43 -11.52 -5.90 4.81
N GLN A 44 -10.47 -5.92 5.63
CA GLN A 44 -10.41 -6.72 6.85
C GLN A 44 -11.56 -6.42 7.85
N PRO A 45 -11.90 -5.16 8.19
CA PRO A 45 -13.01 -4.88 9.11
C PRO A 45 -14.40 -5.14 8.52
N ILE A 46 -14.57 -5.09 7.19
CA ILE A 46 -15.87 -5.33 6.53
C ILE A 46 -16.26 -6.81 6.57
N PHE A 47 -15.30 -7.72 6.44
CA PHE A 47 -15.58 -9.17 6.46
C PHE A 47 -15.87 -9.72 7.86
N TYR A 48 -15.41 -9.03 8.90
CA TYR A 48 -15.44 -9.59 10.26
C TYR A 48 -16.74 -9.38 11.02
N GLU A 49 -17.49 -8.30 10.79
CA GLU A 49 -18.82 -8.07 11.38
C GLU A 49 -19.64 -7.06 10.55
N HIS A 50 -20.91 -6.84 10.94
CA HIS A 50 -21.88 -5.90 10.36
C HIS A 50 -21.44 -4.43 10.43
N PHE A 51 -20.31 -4.10 9.80
CA PHE A 51 -19.81 -2.74 9.63
C PHE A 51 -20.89 -1.82 9.02
N LEU A 52 -21.73 -2.35 8.14
CA LEU A 52 -22.87 -1.64 7.54
C LEU A 52 -23.94 -1.21 8.56
N ALA A 53 -24.11 -1.94 9.67
CA ALA A 53 -25.08 -1.57 10.72
C ALA A 53 -24.58 -0.42 11.60
N GLN A 54 -23.25 -0.25 11.74
CA GLN A 54 -22.64 0.83 12.51
C GLN A 54 -22.08 1.98 11.69
N ALA A 55 -21.95 1.83 10.36
CA ALA A 55 -21.57 2.90 9.42
C ALA A 55 -22.53 4.10 9.42
N GLN A 56 -23.69 4.00 10.09
CA GLN A 56 -24.58 5.12 10.40
C GLN A 56 -24.02 6.08 11.47
N HIS A 57 -22.98 5.70 12.22
CA HIS A 57 -22.34 6.57 13.20
C HIS A 57 -21.38 7.56 12.52
N TRP A 58 -21.51 8.84 12.87
CA TRP A 58 -20.72 9.94 12.31
C TRP A 58 -19.20 9.82 12.57
N ASP A 59 -18.80 8.94 13.49
CA ASP A 59 -17.42 8.70 13.92
C ASP A 59 -16.54 8.01 12.85
N VAL A 60 -17.14 7.39 11.84
CA VAL A 60 -16.42 6.65 10.79
C VAL A 60 -15.82 7.61 9.74
N TRP A 61 -16.46 8.76 9.50
CA TRP A 61 -16.05 9.72 8.46
C TRP A 61 -14.63 10.27 8.63
N PRO A 62 -14.19 10.63 9.85
CA PRO A 62 -12.81 11.05 10.05
C PRO A 62 -11.79 9.94 9.80
N LEU A 63 -12.13 8.66 10.05
CA LEU A 63 -11.25 7.54 9.71
C LEU A 63 -11.09 7.38 8.20
N VAL A 64 -12.17 7.54 7.44
CA VAL A 64 -12.12 7.53 5.96
C VAL A 64 -11.24 8.67 5.45
N GLY A 65 -11.41 9.88 6.00
CA GLY A 65 -10.56 11.02 5.67
C GLY A 65 -9.08 10.74 5.96
N TYR A 66 -8.80 10.13 7.11
CA TYR A 66 -7.45 9.75 7.53
C TYR A 66 -6.83 8.66 6.64
N SER A 67 -7.57 7.58 6.35
CA SER A 67 -7.06 6.49 5.50
C SER A 67 -6.78 6.99 4.08
N PHE A 68 -7.62 7.89 3.58
CA PHE A 68 -7.43 8.52 2.28
C PHE A 68 -6.17 9.40 2.25
N SER A 69 -6.02 10.32 3.20
CA SER A 69 -4.86 11.22 3.27
C SER A 69 -3.55 10.46 3.54
N ALA A 70 -3.58 9.43 4.39
CA ALA A 70 -2.44 8.55 4.62
C ALA A 70 -2.05 7.76 3.36
N SER A 71 -3.02 7.21 2.62
CA SER A 71 -2.77 6.50 1.36
C SER A 71 -2.13 7.42 0.32
N VAL A 72 -2.62 8.67 0.20
CA VAL A 72 -2.04 9.66 -0.71
C VAL A 72 -0.61 10.00 -0.31
N ALA A 73 -0.34 10.18 0.99
CA ALA A 73 1.01 10.44 1.49
C ALA A 73 1.98 9.30 1.14
N ILE A 74 1.58 8.04 1.35
CA ILE A 74 2.38 6.84 1.03
C ILE A 74 2.61 6.72 -0.48
N ALA A 75 1.57 6.89 -1.30
CA ALA A 75 1.67 6.82 -2.75
C ALA A 75 2.64 7.87 -3.30
N LEU A 76 2.58 9.10 -2.79
CA LEU A 76 3.51 10.17 -3.14
C LEU A 76 4.94 9.87 -2.67
N MET A 77 5.11 9.30 -1.47
CA MET A 77 6.44 8.90 -0.96
C MET A 77 7.08 7.85 -1.87
N ILE A 78 6.38 6.75 -2.16
CA ILE A 78 6.94 5.65 -2.94
C ILE A 78 7.27 6.11 -4.36
N ARG A 79 6.36 6.84 -5.01
CA ARG A 79 6.55 7.35 -6.38
C ARG A 79 7.74 8.29 -6.51
N SER A 80 8.00 9.09 -5.48
CA SER A 80 9.06 10.11 -5.48
C SER A 80 10.38 9.66 -4.84
N ASN A 81 10.54 8.35 -4.57
CA ASN A 81 11.66 7.82 -3.80
C ASN A 81 11.85 8.53 -2.43
N PHE A 82 10.74 8.92 -1.80
CA PHE A 82 10.64 9.55 -0.49
C PHE A 82 11.27 10.95 -0.43
N THR A 83 11.14 11.74 -1.50
CA THR A 83 11.71 13.11 -1.54
C THR A 83 10.67 14.21 -1.76
N HIS A 84 9.41 13.84 -2.06
CA HIS A 84 8.38 14.82 -2.41
C HIS A 84 7.85 15.57 -1.19
N ARG A 85 8.09 16.88 -1.16
CA ARG A 85 7.66 17.76 -0.06
C ARG A 85 6.14 17.77 0.14
N ALA A 86 5.34 17.57 -0.91
CA ALA A 86 3.89 17.55 -0.77
C ALA A 86 3.37 16.35 0.05
N SER A 87 4.16 15.30 0.24
CA SER A 87 3.77 14.20 1.13
C SER A 87 3.61 14.67 2.58
N TYR A 88 4.45 15.62 3.03
CA TYR A 88 4.33 16.22 4.36
C TYR A 88 3.03 16.99 4.53
N PHE A 89 2.57 17.68 3.48
CA PHE A 89 1.28 18.38 3.53
C PHE A 89 0.13 17.40 3.81
N PHE A 90 0.11 16.24 3.13
CA PHE A 90 -0.90 15.22 3.37
C PHE A 90 -0.77 14.55 4.74
N LEU A 91 0.44 14.39 5.28
CA LEU A 91 0.64 13.92 6.65
C LEU A 91 0.11 14.91 7.69
N VAL A 92 0.35 16.21 7.50
CA VAL A 92 -0.21 17.26 8.36
C VAL A 92 -1.74 17.29 8.23
N LEU A 93 -2.27 17.12 7.02
CA LEU A 93 -3.71 17.00 6.79
C LEU A 93 -4.30 15.80 7.55
N SER A 94 -3.67 14.62 7.50
CA SER A 94 -4.07 13.46 8.30
C SER A 94 -4.09 13.77 9.80
N MET A 95 -3.11 14.52 10.29
CA MET A 95 -3.01 14.91 11.69
C MET A 95 -4.14 15.86 12.10
N LEU A 96 -4.50 16.82 11.22
CA LEU A 96 -5.63 17.72 11.43
C LEU A 96 -6.97 16.96 11.47
N VAL A 97 -7.15 15.96 10.60
CA VAL A 97 -8.36 15.13 10.58
C VAL A 97 -8.54 14.36 11.90
N ILE A 98 -7.46 13.78 12.44
CA ILE A 98 -7.53 13.11 13.75
C ILE A 98 -7.79 14.13 14.87
N ALA A 99 -7.14 15.28 14.83
CA ALA A 99 -7.27 16.31 15.86
C ALA A 99 -8.70 16.86 15.96
N ASN A 100 -9.43 16.90 14.83
CA ASN A 100 -10.82 17.36 14.76
C ASN A 100 -11.86 16.24 14.97
N SER A 101 -11.42 15.01 15.24
CA SER A 101 -12.30 13.85 15.36
C SER A 101 -12.62 13.48 16.81
N GLN A 102 -13.81 12.92 17.03
CA GLN A 102 -14.21 12.31 18.30
C GLN A 102 -13.34 11.11 18.69
N ILE A 103 -12.53 10.57 17.77
CA ILE A 103 -11.47 9.57 18.03
C ILE A 103 -10.54 10.02 19.17
N ARG A 104 -10.40 11.33 19.41
CA ARG A 104 -9.63 11.91 20.53
C ARG A 104 -10.04 11.36 21.90
N THR A 105 -11.30 10.95 22.07
CA THR A 105 -11.79 10.37 23.33
C THR A 105 -11.21 8.97 23.61
N ARG A 106 -10.68 8.29 22.59
CA ARG A 106 -10.04 6.97 22.71
C ARG A 106 -8.52 7.12 22.50
N PHE A 107 -7.82 7.38 23.61
CA PHE A 107 -6.39 7.71 23.60
C PHE A 107 -5.51 6.66 22.89
N GLU A 108 -5.82 5.37 23.05
CA GLU A 108 -5.06 4.26 22.45
C GLU A 108 -5.08 4.30 20.91
N ILE A 109 -6.27 4.51 20.33
CA ILE A 109 -6.46 4.63 18.88
C ILE A 109 -5.74 5.87 18.36
N LEU A 110 -5.91 7.00 19.04
CA LEU A 110 -5.26 8.25 18.67
C LEU A 110 -3.73 8.08 18.66
N LEU A 111 -3.17 7.43 19.68
CA LEU A 111 -1.73 7.20 19.78
C LEU A 111 -1.23 6.30 18.65
N LEU A 112 -1.98 5.23 18.32
CA LEU A 112 -1.63 4.32 17.23
C LEU A 112 -1.62 5.02 15.86
N LEU A 113 -2.65 5.84 15.57
CA LEU A 113 -2.72 6.63 14.33
C LEU A 113 -1.64 7.71 14.26
N LEU A 114 -1.34 8.33 15.41
CA LEU A 114 -0.30 9.35 15.49
C LEU A 114 1.09 8.73 15.29
N LEU A 115 1.33 7.56 15.88
CA LEU A 115 2.55 6.79 15.70
C LEU A 115 2.74 6.44 14.21
N PHE A 116 1.66 6.09 13.50
CA PHE A 116 1.72 5.83 12.07
C PHE A 116 2.11 7.06 11.26
N ILE A 117 1.50 8.22 11.51
CA ILE A 117 1.90 9.48 10.84
C ILE A 117 3.34 9.84 11.16
N PHE A 118 3.72 9.76 12.44
CA PHE A 118 5.05 10.12 12.90
C PHE A 118 6.11 9.24 12.25
N PHE A 119 5.85 7.93 12.17
CA PHE A 119 6.71 7.00 11.47
C PHE A 119 6.82 7.34 9.98
N LEU A 120 5.70 7.60 9.29
CA LEU A 120 5.72 8.07 7.89
C LEU A 120 6.54 9.35 7.73
N PHE A 121 6.46 10.30 8.67
CA PHE A 121 7.25 11.53 8.65
C PHE A 121 8.76 11.27 8.78
N MET A 122 9.15 10.23 9.52
CA MET A 122 10.54 9.83 9.69
C MET A 122 11.13 9.10 8.49
N ILE A 123 10.35 8.32 7.72
CA ILE A 123 10.87 7.49 6.61
C ILE A 123 11.68 8.31 5.57
N PRO A 124 11.21 9.49 5.10
CA PRO A 124 11.97 10.33 4.17
C PRO A 124 13.29 10.90 4.72
N GLN A 125 13.45 10.97 6.04
CA GLN A 125 14.59 11.64 6.67
C GLN A 125 15.86 10.80 6.50
N LYS A 126 16.86 11.36 5.81
CA LYS A 126 18.17 10.71 5.61
C LYS A 126 18.89 10.44 6.94
N ILE A 127 18.61 11.23 7.97
CA ILE A 127 19.29 11.17 9.27
C ILE A 127 19.07 9.83 9.98
N PHE A 128 17.88 9.22 9.84
CA PHE A 128 17.54 7.98 10.55
C PHE A 128 17.85 6.70 9.75
N GLN A 129 18.28 6.81 8.49
CA GLN A 129 18.56 5.66 7.60
C GLN A 129 17.48 4.54 7.61
N ILE A 130 16.21 4.90 7.82
CA ILE A 130 15.07 3.96 7.99
C ILE A 130 14.75 3.22 6.69
N LYS A 131 15.39 3.57 5.57
CA LYS A 131 15.33 2.82 4.29
C LYS A 131 16.11 1.50 4.35
N ASN A 132 15.94 0.74 5.43
CA ASN A 132 16.54 -0.55 5.68
C ASN A 132 15.43 -1.59 5.98
N GLY A 133 15.79 -2.87 6.09
CA GLY A 133 14.83 -3.95 6.38
C GLY A 133 14.03 -3.72 7.67
N LEU A 134 14.62 -3.08 8.68
CA LEU A 134 13.93 -2.72 9.92
C LEU A 134 12.82 -1.69 9.72
N GLY A 135 13.06 -0.64 8.93
CA GLY A 135 12.03 0.35 8.63
C GLY A 135 10.89 -0.22 7.80
N LEU A 136 11.20 -1.16 6.90
CA LEU A 136 10.18 -1.94 6.21
C LEU A 136 9.35 -2.78 7.18
N LEU A 137 9.98 -3.46 8.13
CA LEU A 137 9.27 -4.27 9.14
C LEU A 137 8.32 -3.40 9.97
N VAL A 138 8.83 -2.28 10.49
CA VAL A 138 8.02 -1.32 11.27
C VAL A 138 6.89 -0.76 10.40
N PHE A 139 7.16 -0.39 9.14
CA PHE A 139 6.14 0.05 8.20
C PHE A 139 5.03 -0.99 8.04
N SER A 140 5.39 -2.25 7.78
CA SER A 140 4.42 -3.34 7.58
C SER A 140 3.59 -3.59 8.81
N VAL A 141 4.18 -3.58 10.01
CA VAL A 141 3.46 -3.71 11.28
C VAL A 141 2.45 -2.57 11.43
N LEU A 142 2.88 -1.32 11.30
CA LEU A 142 1.96 -0.20 11.47
C LEU A 142 0.91 -0.13 10.37
N ALA A 143 1.25 -0.39 9.11
CA ALA A 143 0.29 -0.39 8.01
C ALA A 143 -0.78 -1.49 8.18
N THR A 144 -0.42 -2.60 8.82
CA THR A 144 -1.34 -3.70 9.09
C THR A 144 -2.27 -3.41 10.26
N TYR A 145 -1.75 -2.81 11.32
CA TYR A 145 -2.52 -2.64 12.56
C TYR A 145 -3.13 -1.25 12.72
N ALA A 146 -2.45 -0.17 12.31
CA ALA A 146 -2.86 1.18 12.68
C ALA A 146 -4.25 1.56 12.18
N ILE A 147 -4.56 1.30 10.90
CA ILE A 147 -5.86 1.64 10.32
C ILE A 147 -6.89 0.52 10.59
N PRO A 148 -6.61 -0.75 10.26
CA PRO A 148 -7.59 -1.83 10.42
C PRO A 148 -8.03 -2.08 11.86
N VAL A 149 -7.11 -2.03 12.84
CA VAL A 149 -7.46 -2.19 14.26
C VAL A 149 -8.34 -1.03 14.72
N SER A 150 -8.05 0.18 14.26
CA SER A 150 -8.81 1.37 14.65
C SER A 150 -10.24 1.34 14.10
N ILE A 151 -10.41 0.84 12.87
CA ILE A 151 -11.74 0.61 12.30
C ILE A 151 -12.48 -0.48 13.11
N TYR A 152 -11.82 -1.61 13.37
CA TYR A 152 -12.42 -2.71 14.12
C TYR A 152 -12.80 -2.33 15.55
N PHE A 153 -11.93 -1.59 16.24
CA PHE A 153 -12.18 -1.10 17.59
C PHE A 153 -13.34 -0.10 17.62
N LEU A 154 -13.43 0.80 16.63
CA LEU A 154 -14.53 1.76 16.60
C LEU A 154 -15.89 1.07 16.39
N ALA A 155 -15.92 -0.02 15.62
CA ALA A 155 -17.12 -0.82 15.43
C ALA A 155 -17.46 -1.69 16.67
N ASN A 156 -16.47 -2.34 17.28
CA ASN A 156 -16.77 -3.37 18.29
C ASN A 156 -16.50 -2.93 19.73
N ASN A 157 -15.83 -1.80 19.96
CA ASN A 157 -15.27 -1.37 21.25
C ASN A 157 -14.26 -2.35 21.90
N PHE A 158 -13.96 -3.48 21.26
CA PHE A 158 -12.95 -4.46 21.69
C PHE A 158 -12.18 -5.04 20.49
N ILE A 159 -11.06 -5.71 20.77
CA ILE A 159 -10.22 -6.39 19.77
C ILE A 159 -10.20 -7.89 20.08
N THR A 160 -10.57 -8.72 19.10
CA THR A 160 -10.53 -10.17 19.25
C THR A 160 -9.15 -10.73 18.91
N GLN A 161 -8.75 -11.82 19.58
CA GLN A 161 -7.50 -12.52 19.27
C GLN A 161 -7.50 -13.09 17.85
N LEU A 162 -8.67 -13.51 17.35
CA LEU A 162 -8.82 -14.04 16.00
C LEU A 162 -8.51 -12.98 14.93
N PHE A 163 -8.97 -11.74 15.12
CA PHE A 163 -8.65 -10.61 14.26
C PHE A 163 -7.13 -10.32 14.24
N LEU A 164 -6.48 -10.34 15.41
CA LEU A 164 -5.03 -10.14 15.53
C LEU A 164 -4.23 -11.22 14.81
N HIS A 165 -4.67 -12.49 14.91
CA HIS A 165 -3.99 -13.62 14.29
C HIS A 165 -4.07 -13.56 12.76
N GLN A 166 -5.22 -13.23 12.20
CA GLN A 166 -5.35 -13.09 10.74
C GLN A 166 -4.62 -11.88 10.17
N SER A 167 -4.53 -10.80 10.95
CA SER A 167 -3.73 -9.62 10.57
C SER A 167 -2.27 -10.00 10.26
N TRP A 168 -1.73 -11.09 10.80
CA TRP A 168 -0.38 -11.56 10.50
C TRP A 168 -0.18 -11.81 9.01
N MET A 169 -1.18 -12.36 8.34
CA MET A 169 -1.09 -12.61 6.91
C MET A 169 -0.92 -11.30 6.14
N MET A 170 -1.69 -10.28 6.51
CA MET A 170 -1.57 -8.96 5.91
C MET A 170 -0.23 -8.30 6.22
N LEU A 171 0.32 -8.50 7.44
CA LEU A 171 1.68 -8.07 7.79
C LEU A 171 2.74 -8.65 6.86
N PHE A 172 2.72 -9.97 6.65
CA PHE A 172 3.70 -10.62 5.76
C PHE A 172 3.49 -10.25 4.30
N ALA A 173 2.24 -10.04 3.87
CA ALA A 173 1.94 -9.53 2.54
C ALA A 173 2.53 -8.12 2.36
N PHE A 174 2.28 -7.18 3.29
CA PHE A 174 2.87 -5.85 3.25
C PHE A 174 4.41 -5.92 3.25
N LEU A 175 5.01 -6.78 4.07
CA LEU A 175 6.45 -6.98 4.12
C LEU A 175 7.01 -7.40 2.76
N TYR A 176 6.45 -8.42 2.13
CA TYR A 176 6.91 -8.91 0.83
C TYR A 176 6.72 -7.87 -0.28
N PHE A 177 5.50 -7.36 -0.45
CA PHE A 177 5.16 -6.48 -1.58
C PHE A 177 5.83 -5.09 -1.49
N PHE A 178 6.14 -4.60 -0.29
CA PHE A 178 6.87 -3.33 -0.13
C PHE A 178 8.39 -3.49 -0.07
N THR A 179 8.93 -4.70 0.06
CA THR A 179 10.38 -4.96 0.00
C THR A 179 11.06 -4.35 -1.23
N PRO A 180 10.60 -4.63 -2.48
CA PRO A 180 11.23 -4.06 -3.67
C PRO A 180 11.10 -2.54 -3.76
N LEU A 181 10.07 -1.96 -3.12
CA LEU A 181 9.76 -0.53 -3.13
C LEU A 181 10.64 0.26 -2.16
N PHE A 182 10.95 -0.30 -1.00
CA PHE A 182 11.84 0.33 -0.01
C PHE A 182 13.32 0.05 -0.28
N LEU A 183 13.68 -1.17 -0.69
CA LEU A 183 15.07 -1.58 -0.91
C LEU A 183 15.30 -2.05 -2.36
N PRO A 184 15.61 -1.13 -3.29
CA PRO A 184 15.85 -1.51 -4.68
C PRO A 184 17.21 -2.19 -4.93
N ASN A 185 18.06 -2.34 -3.91
CA ASN A 185 19.43 -2.85 -3.99
C ASN A 185 19.52 -4.38 -4.03
N ALA A 186 20.71 -4.92 -4.33
CA ALA A 186 20.96 -6.37 -4.35
C ALA A 186 20.60 -7.06 -3.01
N ARG A 187 20.85 -6.40 -1.87
CA ARG A 187 20.42 -6.88 -0.54
C ARG A 187 18.90 -6.95 -0.38
N GLY A 188 18.17 -6.04 -1.02
CA GLY A 188 16.70 -6.06 -1.06
C GLY A 188 16.13 -7.21 -1.89
N ARG A 189 16.89 -7.76 -2.85
CA ARG A 189 16.51 -8.98 -3.58
C ARG A 189 16.66 -10.25 -2.73
N LEU A 190 17.70 -10.30 -1.90
CA LEU A 190 17.85 -11.40 -0.93
C LEU A 190 16.69 -11.35 0.09
N LEU A 191 16.38 -10.14 0.57
CA LEU A 191 15.28 -9.93 1.50
C LEU A 191 13.92 -10.28 0.86
N SER A 192 13.69 -9.92 -0.41
CA SER A 192 12.42 -10.26 -1.08
C SER A 192 12.22 -11.77 -1.19
N LEU A 193 13.30 -12.53 -1.45
CA LEU A 193 13.29 -13.99 -1.49
C LEU A 193 13.00 -14.60 -0.11
N ALA A 194 13.54 -14.02 0.97
CA ALA A 194 13.18 -14.43 2.32
C ALA A 194 11.71 -14.13 2.64
N THR A 195 11.23 -12.94 2.29
CA THR A 195 9.86 -12.51 2.59
C THR A 195 8.78 -13.23 1.77
N ILE A 196 9.08 -13.65 0.53
CA ILE A 196 8.11 -14.42 -0.28
C ILE A 196 7.93 -15.83 0.28
N LEU A 197 9.03 -16.50 0.66
CA LEU A 197 8.97 -17.82 1.30
C LEU A 197 8.21 -17.74 2.63
N LEU A 198 8.47 -16.71 3.41
CA LEU A 198 7.78 -16.47 4.67
C LEU A 198 6.28 -16.22 4.45
N PHE A 199 5.92 -15.42 3.45
CA PHE A 199 4.53 -15.16 3.07
C PHE A 199 3.81 -16.46 2.67
N TRP A 200 4.41 -17.30 1.83
CA TRP A 200 3.81 -18.58 1.43
C TRP A 200 3.61 -19.53 2.59
N LEU A 201 4.61 -19.66 3.46
CA LEU A 201 4.53 -20.50 4.65
C LEU A 201 3.37 -20.07 5.55
N VAL A 202 3.21 -18.77 5.78
CA VAL A 202 2.13 -18.25 6.63
C VAL A 202 0.76 -18.44 5.99
N VAL A 203 0.63 -18.21 4.68
CA VAL A 203 -0.62 -18.44 3.94
C VAL A 203 -1.06 -19.90 4.06
N LEU A 204 -0.13 -20.85 3.90
CA LEU A 204 -0.43 -22.28 4.00
C LEU A 204 -0.77 -22.72 5.43
N ILE A 205 -0.16 -22.12 6.46
CA ILE A 205 -0.48 -22.44 7.87
C ILE A 205 -1.85 -21.92 8.27
N ILE A 206 -2.20 -20.68 7.90
CA ILE A 206 -3.44 -20.03 8.37
C ILE A 206 -4.67 -20.53 7.60
N HIS A 207 -4.59 -20.59 6.26
CA HIS A 207 -5.74 -20.96 5.41
C HIS A 207 -5.72 -22.42 4.94
N GLY A 208 -4.64 -23.15 5.20
CA GLY A 208 -4.47 -24.49 4.66
C GLY A 208 -4.30 -24.51 3.14
N VAL A 209 -4.57 -25.66 2.53
CA VAL A 209 -4.46 -25.89 1.09
C VAL A 209 -5.82 -25.65 0.44
N ASN A 210 -6.13 -24.38 0.18
CA ASN A 210 -7.37 -23.93 -0.46
C ASN A 210 -7.10 -23.28 -1.82
N LEU A 211 -8.11 -23.22 -2.70
CA LEU A 211 -7.98 -22.58 -4.01
C LEU A 211 -7.53 -21.12 -3.89
N GLY A 212 -8.02 -20.38 -2.88
CA GLY A 212 -7.59 -19.01 -2.56
C GLY A 212 -6.09 -18.91 -2.24
N SER A 213 -5.54 -19.84 -1.44
CA SER A 213 -4.10 -19.88 -1.13
C SER A 213 -3.23 -20.13 -2.37
N PHE A 214 -3.65 -21.03 -3.27
CA PHE A 214 -2.92 -21.27 -4.53
C PHE A 214 -2.94 -20.04 -5.44
N LEU A 215 -4.09 -19.38 -5.58
CA LEU A 215 -4.19 -18.15 -6.36
C LEU A 215 -3.32 -17.03 -5.76
N ALA A 216 -3.33 -16.86 -4.44
CA ALA A 216 -2.50 -15.86 -3.78
C ALA A 216 -1.01 -16.12 -3.99
N ILE A 217 -0.57 -17.38 -3.89
CA ILE A 217 0.82 -17.80 -4.19
C ILE A 217 1.15 -17.47 -5.65
N PHE A 218 0.27 -17.84 -6.59
CA PHE A 218 0.49 -17.57 -8.02
C PHE A 218 0.58 -16.07 -8.33
N ILE A 219 -0.32 -15.26 -7.78
CA ILE A 219 -0.33 -13.80 -7.95
C ILE A 219 0.92 -13.17 -7.33
N SER A 220 1.41 -13.71 -6.20
CA SER A 220 2.61 -13.20 -5.54
C SER A 220 3.90 -13.38 -6.34
N LEU A 221 3.93 -14.31 -7.32
CA LEU A 221 5.08 -14.48 -8.23
C LEU A 221 5.23 -13.32 -9.21
N ALA A 222 4.14 -12.65 -9.61
CA ALA A 222 4.21 -11.57 -10.59
C ALA A 222 5.10 -10.38 -10.13
N PRO A 223 4.94 -9.83 -8.91
CA PRO A 223 5.85 -8.81 -8.38
C PRO A 223 7.31 -9.26 -8.30
N PHE A 224 7.54 -10.54 -7.96
CA PHE A 224 8.89 -11.10 -7.88
C PHE A 224 9.59 -11.06 -9.24
N LEU A 225 8.89 -11.52 -10.28
CA LEU A 225 9.40 -11.50 -11.66
C LEU A 225 9.66 -10.07 -12.15
N LEU A 226 8.78 -9.12 -11.80
CA LEU A 226 8.97 -7.71 -12.13
C LEU A 226 10.24 -7.12 -11.50
N GLN A 227 10.67 -7.61 -10.33
CA GLN A 227 11.90 -7.18 -9.67
C GLN A 227 13.16 -7.49 -10.50
N PHE A 228 13.14 -8.56 -11.32
CA PHE A 228 14.23 -8.91 -12.24
C PHE A 228 14.19 -8.08 -13.54
N SER A 229 13.00 -7.62 -13.96
CA SER A 229 12.81 -6.82 -15.18
C SER A 229 12.88 -5.29 -14.95
N LYS A 230 13.63 -4.87 -13.93
CA LYS A 230 13.77 -3.45 -13.53
C LYS A 230 14.19 -2.51 -14.65
N ARG A 231 14.85 -3.01 -15.70
CA ARG A 231 15.31 -2.21 -16.85
C ARG A 231 14.16 -1.66 -17.70
N TYR A 232 13.00 -2.33 -17.73
CA TYR A 232 11.85 -1.93 -18.56
C TYR A 232 10.64 -1.46 -17.74
N PHE A 233 10.45 -1.97 -16.51
CA PHE A 233 9.22 -1.77 -15.74
C PHE A 233 9.33 -0.88 -14.49
N LYS A 234 10.46 -0.18 -14.27
CA LYS A 234 10.69 0.70 -13.10
C LYS A 234 9.54 1.68 -12.79
N ARG A 235 8.79 2.10 -13.82
CA ARG A 235 7.67 3.05 -13.69
C ARG A 235 6.35 2.40 -13.25
N TRP A 236 6.16 1.12 -13.54
CA TRP A 236 4.92 0.36 -13.29
C TRP A 236 5.01 -0.56 -12.08
N GLU A 237 6.22 -0.87 -11.63
CA GLU A 237 6.54 -1.70 -10.45
C GLU A 237 5.66 -1.40 -9.21
N PRO A 238 5.52 -0.14 -8.72
CA PRO A 238 4.67 0.14 -7.55
C PRO A 238 3.19 -0.10 -7.78
N MET A 239 2.72 0.10 -9.01
CA MET A 239 1.33 -0.07 -9.36
C MET A 239 0.97 -1.56 -9.41
N CYS A 240 1.76 -2.35 -10.12
CA CYS A 240 1.57 -3.80 -10.21
C CYS A 240 1.72 -4.48 -8.84
N ALA A 241 2.71 -4.07 -8.04
CA ALA A 241 2.89 -4.63 -6.70
C ALA A 241 1.64 -4.43 -5.81
N LEU A 242 1.05 -3.22 -5.80
CA LEU A 242 -0.13 -2.95 -4.98
C LEU A 242 -1.41 -3.58 -5.52
N ILE A 243 -1.58 -3.68 -6.85
CA ILE A 243 -2.72 -4.43 -7.43
C ILE A 243 -2.62 -5.91 -7.06
N CYS A 244 -1.43 -6.51 -7.20
CA CYS A 244 -1.22 -7.91 -6.84
C CYS A 244 -1.39 -8.13 -5.33
N LEU A 245 -0.97 -7.19 -4.48
CA LEU A 245 -1.23 -7.23 -3.04
C LEU A 245 -2.74 -7.21 -2.74
N MET A 246 -3.47 -6.28 -3.37
CA MET A 246 -4.92 -6.17 -3.22
C MET A 246 -5.62 -7.46 -3.63
N LEU A 247 -5.26 -8.03 -4.78
CA LEU A 247 -5.86 -9.28 -5.25
C LEU A 247 -5.51 -10.46 -4.34
N ALA A 248 -4.25 -10.57 -3.91
CA ALA A 248 -3.83 -11.64 -3.00
C ALA A 248 -4.61 -11.58 -1.68
N ILE A 249 -4.76 -10.39 -1.11
CA ILE A 249 -5.55 -10.18 0.10
C ILE A 249 -7.04 -10.46 -0.16
N CYS A 250 -7.60 -10.06 -1.31
CA CYS A 250 -8.98 -10.35 -1.67
C CYS A 250 -9.29 -11.86 -1.73
N PHE A 251 -8.40 -12.66 -2.31
CA PHE A 251 -8.58 -14.12 -2.40
C PHE A 251 -8.36 -14.86 -1.09
N LEU A 252 -7.62 -14.26 -0.15
CA LEU A 252 -7.30 -14.88 1.13
C LEU A 252 -8.34 -14.60 2.22
N TYR A 253 -9.26 -13.66 2.02
CA TYR A 253 -10.34 -13.36 2.97
C TYR A 253 -11.72 -13.77 2.44
N GLN A 254 -11.76 -14.73 1.49
CA GLN A 254 -12.98 -15.45 1.06
C GLN A 254 -13.17 -16.71 1.90
#